data_AF-A0A179BKQ2-F1
#
_entry.id   AF-A0A179BKQ2-F1
#
_cell.length_a   1.000
_cell.length_b   1.000
_cell.length_c   1.000
_cell.angle_alpha   90.00
_cell.angle_beta   90.00
_cell.angle_gamma   90.00
#
_symmetry.space_group_name_H-M   'P 1'
#
loop_
_entity.id
_entity.type
_entity.pdbx_description
1 polymer ?
#
loop_
_entity_poly.entity_id
_entity_poly.type
_entity_poly.pdbx_seq_one_letter_code
_entity_poly.pdbx_strand_id
1 'polypeptide(L)'
;MIVTLHTDKLSILEQLRAFADGTQARSFQASSRQEAYDCIADTLRRFHYEQRRKADKGLITHFLCQVTGLSRQQVVRHIRQFRETRQVQDRRGAPAKPFARHYTDEDVHLLAELDRLHGTLSGPATRKLAERAFQVFGEARYERLAAISNGHLYNLRKSTGYQRLRTVQDKTRPLRNAIGERRKPRPGGRPDWLRVDSVHQGDLDGIKGLYLINAVDEVTQFQFVCAVERISERFLLPILEHLIQAFPFTVLSPYLNFHRPCFFPEEYLDAKGRLRKRYRYEAMMTPYDKLKSLPDASQFLRPGIRFADLDAQAHRFSDNEAARRLNAARDKLFRTINKALTPVA
;
A
#
# COMPACT_ATOMS: atom_id res chain seq x y z
N MET A 1 8.05 22.80 -16.50
CA MET A 1 7.16 23.79 -17.12
C MET A 1 6.69 23.17 -18.43
N ILE A 2 5.44 22.71 -18.50
CA ILE A 2 4.88 22.16 -19.74
C ILE A 2 4.41 23.36 -20.55
N VAL A 3 5.13 23.69 -21.61
CA VAL A 3 4.72 24.76 -22.54
C VAL A 3 3.91 24.09 -23.65
N THR A 4 2.60 24.27 -23.60
CA THR A 4 1.71 23.79 -24.66
C THR A 4 1.99 24.58 -25.94
N LEU A 5 2.45 23.90 -26.99
CA LEU A 5 2.72 24.53 -28.28
C LEU A 5 1.39 24.80 -29.01
N HIS A 6 0.91 26.04 -28.97
CA HIS A 6 -0.19 26.48 -29.83
C HIS A 6 0.33 26.67 -31.26
N THR A 7 0.33 25.60 -32.05
CA THR A 7 0.76 25.66 -33.47
C THR A 7 -0.15 26.54 -34.33
N ASP A 8 -1.33 26.91 -33.83
CA ASP A 8 -2.39 27.67 -34.53
C ASP A 8 -1.93 29.02 -35.08
N LYS A 9 -0.82 29.55 -34.56
CA LYS A 9 -0.23 30.81 -35.01
C LYS A 9 0.76 30.68 -36.17
N LEU A 10 1.15 29.46 -36.54
CA LEU A 10 2.00 29.18 -37.71
C LEU A 10 1.11 28.91 -38.92
N SER A 11 0.74 29.96 -39.65
CA SER A 11 -0.22 29.87 -40.78
C SER A 11 0.45 29.93 -42.15
N ILE A 12 1.72 30.35 -42.23
CA ILE A 12 2.48 30.48 -43.49
C ILE A 12 3.81 29.72 -43.45
N LEU A 13 4.27 29.25 -44.62
CA LEU A 13 5.45 28.40 -44.74
C LEU A 13 6.75 29.06 -44.28
N GLU A 14 6.85 30.40 -44.39
CA GLU A 14 8.01 31.16 -43.91
C GLU A 14 8.12 31.13 -42.38
N GLN A 15 6.99 31.21 -41.67
CA GLN A 15 6.97 31.07 -40.21
C GLN A 15 7.36 29.65 -39.79
N LEU A 16 6.93 28.65 -40.57
CA LEU A 16 7.29 27.25 -40.32
C LEU A 16 8.78 26.99 -40.58
N ARG A 17 9.38 27.65 -41.58
CA ARG A 17 10.82 27.64 -41.84
C ARG A 17 11.60 28.32 -40.71
N ALA A 18 11.20 29.54 -40.34
CA ALA A 18 11.82 30.27 -39.23
C ALA A 18 11.74 29.51 -37.89
N PHE A 19 10.64 28.80 -37.66
CA PHE A 19 10.49 27.93 -36.49
C PHE A 19 11.39 26.70 -36.56
N ALA A 20 11.43 26.02 -37.72
CA ALA A 20 12.23 24.81 -37.90
C ALA A 20 13.75 25.06 -37.80
N ASP A 21 14.18 26.24 -38.24
CA ASP A 21 15.57 26.70 -38.16
C ASP A 21 15.92 27.31 -36.78
N GLY A 22 14.92 27.64 -35.97
CA GLY A 22 15.09 28.24 -34.65
C GLY A 22 15.46 27.25 -33.54
N THR A 23 16.30 27.68 -32.60
CA THR A 23 16.74 26.88 -31.42
C THR A 23 15.61 26.50 -30.46
N GLN A 24 14.46 27.18 -30.51
CA GLN A 24 13.28 26.90 -29.69
C GLN A 24 12.50 25.64 -30.13
N ALA A 25 12.71 25.11 -31.34
CA ALA A 25 12.00 23.92 -31.81
C ALA A 25 12.30 22.64 -31.02
N ARG A 26 13.45 22.58 -30.32
CA ARG A 26 13.88 21.38 -29.57
C ARG A 26 13.17 21.20 -28.23
N SER A 27 12.45 22.20 -27.73
CA SER A 27 11.74 22.16 -26.45
C SER A 27 10.27 21.72 -26.55
N PHE A 28 9.77 21.42 -27.75
CA PHE A 28 8.38 21.05 -27.97
C PHE A 28 8.28 19.63 -28.49
N GLN A 29 7.96 18.69 -27.60
CA GLN A 29 7.59 17.33 -27.97
C GLN A 29 6.17 17.07 -27.48
N ALA A 30 5.33 16.49 -28.34
CA ALA A 30 4.01 16.01 -27.95
C ALA A 30 4.09 15.12 -26.70
N SER A 31 3.18 15.36 -25.75
CA SER A 31 3.17 14.68 -24.45
C SER A 31 2.56 13.29 -24.52
N SER A 32 1.81 13.01 -25.60
CA SER A 32 1.18 11.72 -25.87
C SER A 32 1.23 11.35 -27.35
N ARG A 33 1.02 10.06 -27.65
CA ARG A 33 0.89 9.58 -29.04
C ARG A 33 -0.31 10.19 -29.75
N GLN A 34 -1.40 10.40 -29.03
CA GLN A 34 -2.61 10.99 -29.60
C GLN A 34 -2.36 12.44 -30.00
N GLU A 35 -1.75 13.24 -29.12
CA GLU A 35 -1.34 14.62 -29.44
C GLU A 35 -0.40 14.68 -30.65
N ALA A 36 0.54 13.73 -30.76
CA ALA A 36 1.42 13.65 -31.92
C ALA A 36 0.64 13.37 -33.21
N TYR A 37 -0.35 12.48 -33.18
CA TYR A 37 -1.18 12.16 -34.35
C TYR A 37 -2.09 13.30 -34.76
N ASP A 38 -2.72 13.98 -33.79
CA ASP A 38 -3.57 15.14 -34.02
C ASP A 38 -2.74 16.28 -34.63
N CYS A 39 -1.56 16.55 -34.06
CA CYS A 39 -0.61 17.53 -34.58
C CYS A 39 -0.21 17.26 -36.04
N ILE A 40 0.08 16.00 -36.38
CA ILE A 40 0.38 15.61 -37.77
C ILE A 40 -0.82 15.89 -38.67
N ALA A 41 -2.00 15.41 -38.29
CA ALA A 41 -3.20 15.57 -39.11
C ALA A 41 -3.56 17.05 -39.33
N ASP A 42 -3.50 17.86 -38.27
CA ASP A 42 -3.82 19.28 -38.32
C ASP A 42 -2.80 20.07 -39.15
N THR A 43 -1.51 19.79 -38.99
CA THR A 43 -0.46 20.44 -39.79
C THR A 43 -0.62 20.12 -41.28
N LEU A 44 -0.91 18.85 -41.62
CA LEU A 44 -1.08 18.44 -43.01
C LEU A 44 -2.33 19.06 -43.65
N ARG A 45 -3.43 19.23 -42.89
CA ARG A 45 -4.63 19.96 -43.33
C ARG A 45 -4.32 21.45 -43.52
N ARG A 46 -3.77 22.10 -42.49
CA ARG A 46 -3.50 23.53 -42.44
C ARG A 46 -2.63 24.00 -43.61
N PHE A 47 -1.57 23.24 -43.92
CA PHE A 47 -0.67 23.59 -45.01
C PHE A 47 -1.06 23.00 -46.37
N HIS A 48 -2.24 22.38 -46.50
CA HIS A 48 -2.69 21.74 -47.74
C HIS A 48 -1.60 20.84 -48.35
N TYR A 49 -1.02 19.94 -47.54
CA TYR A 49 0.23 19.23 -47.85
C TYR A 49 0.28 18.63 -49.26
N GLU A 50 -0.83 18.11 -49.78
CA GLU A 50 -0.90 17.49 -51.11
C GLU A 50 -0.57 18.44 -52.25
N GLN A 51 -1.02 19.70 -52.16
CA GLN A 51 -0.86 20.74 -53.17
C GLN A 51 0.53 21.38 -53.14
N ARG A 52 1.37 21.03 -52.16
CA ARG A 52 2.68 21.65 -51.96
C ARG A 52 3.78 21.03 -52.82
N ARG A 53 4.78 21.84 -53.16
CA ARG A 53 5.95 21.43 -53.94
C ARG A 53 6.87 20.56 -53.08
N LYS A 54 7.82 19.87 -53.72
CA LYS A 54 8.72 18.90 -53.05
C LYS A 54 9.52 19.53 -51.90
N ALA A 55 10.00 20.77 -52.07
CA ALA A 55 10.74 21.50 -51.04
C ALA A 55 9.88 21.76 -49.79
N ASP A 56 8.67 22.28 -49.97
CA ASP A 56 7.72 22.58 -48.89
C ASP A 56 7.28 21.31 -48.16
N LYS A 57 7.08 20.21 -48.88
CA LYS A 57 6.79 18.90 -48.28
C LYS A 57 7.95 18.42 -47.40
N GLY A 58 9.19 18.68 -47.81
CA GLY A 58 10.39 18.40 -47.03
C GLY A 58 10.43 19.22 -45.74
N LEU A 59 10.12 20.51 -45.83
CA LEU A 59 10.05 21.42 -44.69
C LEU A 59 8.99 20.99 -43.67
N ILE A 60 7.77 20.70 -44.12
CA ILE A 60 6.68 20.22 -43.26
C ILE A 60 7.05 18.90 -42.58
N THR A 61 7.71 17.98 -43.31
CA THR A 61 8.17 16.72 -42.73
C THR A 61 9.23 16.94 -41.65
N HIS A 62 10.16 17.87 -41.88
CA HIS A 62 11.20 18.22 -40.92
C HIS A 62 10.60 18.82 -39.64
N PHE A 63 9.70 19.78 -39.78
CA PHE A 63 8.94 20.37 -38.68
C PHE A 63 8.21 19.31 -37.86
N LEU A 64 7.46 18.41 -38.52
CA LEU A 64 6.74 17.34 -37.84
C LEU A 64 7.66 16.40 -37.05
N CYS A 65 8.86 16.10 -37.54
CA CYS A 65 9.83 15.30 -36.78
C CYS A 65 10.25 16.02 -35.50
N GLN A 66 10.45 17.34 -35.56
CA GLN A 66 10.86 18.13 -34.41
C GLN A 66 9.75 18.20 -33.35
N VAL A 67 8.52 18.56 -33.74
CA VAL A 67 7.43 18.80 -32.76
C VAL A 67 6.79 17.53 -32.20
N THR A 68 6.85 16.41 -32.93
CA THR A 68 6.30 15.12 -32.46
C THR A 68 7.33 14.24 -31.77
N GLY A 69 8.62 14.51 -31.94
CA GLY A 69 9.72 13.62 -31.52
C GLY A 69 9.76 12.29 -32.28
N LEU A 70 8.95 12.10 -33.32
CA LEU A 70 8.95 10.90 -34.15
C LEU A 70 10.11 10.92 -35.15
N SER A 71 10.64 9.73 -35.45
CA SER A 71 11.61 9.57 -36.53
C SER A 71 11.00 9.93 -37.89
N ARG A 72 11.84 10.35 -38.83
CA ARG A 72 11.43 10.67 -40.21
C ARG A 72 10.63 9.53 -40.86
N GLN A 73 11.02 8.27 -40.63
CA GLN A 73 10.32 7.11 -41.17
C GLN A 73 8.90 6.98 -40.61
N GLN A 74 8.72 7.21 -39.30
CA GLN A 74 7.40 7.20 -38.66
C GLN A 74 6.51 8.33 -39.19
N VAL A 75 7.05 9.55 -39.30
CA VAL A 75 6.32 10.71 -39.85
C VAL A 75 5.89 10.44 -41.29
N VAL A 76 6.78 9.93 -42.15
CA VAL A 76 6.44 9.58 -43.54
C VAL A 76 5.34 8.51 -43.61
N ARG A 77 5.38 7.51 -42.72
CA ARG A 77 4.32 6.49 -42.63
C ARG A 77 2.97 7.12 -42.25
N HIS A 78 2.95 8.05 -41.30
CA HIS A 78 1.73 8.75 -40.89
C HIS A 78 1.24 9.74 -41.96
N ILE A 79 2.13 10.42 -42.69
CA ILE A 79 1.76 11.24 -43.86
C ILE A 79 1.10 10.36 -44.92
N ARG A 80 1.63 9.17 -45.20
CA ARG A 80 1.01 8.21 -46.12
C ARG A 80 -0.39 7.82 -45.65
N GLN A 81 -0.53 7.45 -44.37
CA GLN A 81 -1.83 7.12 -43.76
C GLN A 81 -2.83 8.27 -43.89
N PHE A 82 -2.40 9.51 -43.65
CA PHE A 82 -3.22 10.71 -43.80
C PHE A 82 -3.63 10.97 -45.25
N ARG A 83 -2.75 10.74 -46.23
CA ARG A 83 -3.10 10.86 -47.66
C ARG A 83 -4.16 9.85 -48.08
N GLU A 84 -4.11 8.65 -47.53
CA GLU A 84 -5.06 7.58 -47.85
C GLU A 84 -6.42 7.75 -47.11
N THR A 85 -6.42 8.27 -45.88
CA THR A 85 -7.61 8.22 -45.01
C THR A 85 -8.03 9.56 -44.39
N ARG A 86 -7.28 10.63 -44.63
CA ARG A 86 -7.44 11.96 -43.99
C ARG A 86 -7.32 11.95 -42.46
N GLN A 87 -6.86 10.84 -41.89
CA GLN A 87 -6.70 10.61 -40.46
C GLN A 87 -5.37 9.94 -40.14
N VAL A 88 -4.86 10.17 -38.93
CA VAL A 88 -3.67 9.50 -38.39
C VAL A 88 -4.09 8.81 -37.11
N GLN A 89 -3.95 7.48 -37.06
CA GLN A 89 -4.36 6.68 -35.90
C GLN A 89 -3.45 5.47 -35.70
N ASP A 90 -3.30 5.04 -34.45
CA ASP A 90 -2.63 3.76 -34.18
C ASP A 90 -3.56 2.61 -34.61
N ARG A 91 -3.11 1.81 -35.60
CA ARG A 91 -3.84 0.63 -36.05
C ARG A 91 -3.42 -0.65 -35.32
N ARG A 92 -2.50 -0.56 -34.36
CA ARG A 92 -2.11 -1.70 -33.53
C ARG A 92 -3.27 -2.01 -32.59
N GLY A 93 -4.03 -3.06 -32.91
CA GLY A 93 -4.98 -3.67 -31.97
C GLY A 93 -4.25 -4.45 -30.86
N ALA A 94 -5.03 -4.99 -29.93
CA ALA A 94 -4.52 -6.00 -29.01
C ALA A 94 -3.89 -7.15 -29.82
N PRO A 95 -2.75 -7.71 -29.38
CA PRO A 95 -2.15 -8.84 -30.09
C PRO A 95 -3.16 -9.98 -30.21
N ALA A 96 -3.26 -10.58 -31.40
CA ALA A 96 -4.21 -11.66 -31.69
C ALA A 96 -4.06 -12.88 -30.75
N LYS A 97 -2.88 -13.04 -30.14
CA LYS A 97 -2.59 -14.03 -29.10
C LYS A 97 -1.87 -13.34 -27.94
N PRO A 98 -2.58 -12.81 -26.93
CA PRO A 98 -1.93 -12.29 -25.73
C PRO A 98 -1.21 -13.42 -24.99
N PHE A 99 -0.13 -13.08 -24.28
CA PHE A 99 0.54 -14.04 -23.40
C PHE A 99 -0.46 -14.63 -22.39
N ALA A 100 -0.36 -15.93 -22.14
CA ALA A 100 -1.21 -16.60 -21.15
C ALA A 100 -1.06 -15.92 -19.78
N ARG A 101 -2.18 -15.51 -19.19
CA ARG A 101 -2.19 -14.92 -17.85
C ARG A 101 -2.10 -16.04 -16.82
N HIS A 102 -1.04 -16.02 -16.01
CA HIS A 102 -0.92 -16.94 -14.89
C HIS A 102 -1.81 -16.54 -13.70
N TYR A 103 -1.90 -15.23 -13.42
CA TYR A 103 -2.76 -14.67 -12.37
C TYR A 103 -4.05 -14.10 -12.99
N THR A 104 -5.15 -14.67 -12.55
CA THR A 104 -6.52 -14.36 -12.94
C THR A 104 -7.06 -13.16 -12.17
N ASP A 105 -8.25 -12.70 -12.54
CA ASP A 105 -8.92 -11.63 -11.81
C ASP A 105 -9.40 -12.10 -10.42
N GLU A 106 -9.68 -13.40 -10.25
CA GLU A 106 -9.96 -14.00 -8.93
C GLU A 106 -8.77 -13.88 -7.99
N ASP A 107 -7.55 -14.15 -8.48
CA ASP A 107 -6.33 -14.02 -7.67
C ASP A 107 -6.09 -12.57 -7.24
N VAL A 108 -6.44 -11.60 -8.10
CA VAL A 108 -6.37 -10.17 -7.76
C VAL A 108 -7.37 -9.81 -6.66
N HIS A 109 -8.59 -10.35 -6.71
CA HIS A 109 -9.59 -10.16 -5.67
C HIS A 109 -9.16 -10.79 -4.34
N LEU A 110 -8.64 -12.02 -4.37
CA LEU A 110 -8.15 -12.72 -3.19
C LEU A 110 -6.96 -12.00 -2.55
N LEU A 111 -6.04 -11.47 -3.36
CA LEU A 111 -4.94 -10.65 -2.85
C LEU A 111 -5.45 -9.37 -2.19
N ALA A 112 -6.43 -8.69 -2.79
CA ALA A 112 -7.04 -7.50 -2.20
C ALA A 112 -7.80 -7.81 -0.90
N GLU A 113 -8.52 -8.93 -0.84
CA GLU A 113 -9.19 -9.41 0.38
C GLU A 113 -8.16 -9.66 1.49
N LEU A 114 -7.09 -10.41 1.19
CA LEU A 114 -6.00 -10.74 2.11
C LEU A 114 -5.32 -9.46 2.62
N ASP A 115 -5.01 -8.52 1.72
CA ASP A 115 -4.39 -7.25 2.08
C ASP A 115 -5.30 -6.36 2.91
N ARG A 116 -6.61 -6.36 2.67
CA ARG A 116 -7.57 -5.66 3.52
C ARG A 116 -7.64 -6.30 4.90
N LEU A 117 -7.66 -7.62 4.95
CA LEU A 117 -7.81 -8.41 6.17
C LEU A 117 -6.62 -8.23 7.12
N HIS A 118 -5.39 -8.22 6.59
CA HIS A 118 -4.17 -8.15 7.39
C HIS A 118 -3.55 -6.74 7.48
N GLY A 119 -4.22 -5.70 6.96
CA GLY A 119 -3.73 -4.33 7.03
C GLY A 119 -2.59 -4.01 6.06
N THR A 120 -2.54 -4.69 4.92
CA THR A 120 -1.59 -4.50 3.80
C THR A 120 -0.15 -4.60 4.24
N LEU A 121 0.24 -5.82 4.55
CA LEU A 121 1.60 -6.11 4.96
C LEU A 121 2.56 -5.97 3.77
N SER A 122 3.86 -6.10 4.06
CA SER A 122 4.89 -6.17 3.03
C SER A 122 4.62 -7.32 2.05
N GLY A 123 5.16 -7.24 0.83
CA GLY A 123 5.04 -8.30 -0.17
C GLY A 123 5.44 -9.67 0.38
N PRO A 124 6.60 -9.82 1.05
CA PRO A 124 7.00 -11.08 1.67
C PRO A 124 6.00 -11.61 2.71
N ALA A 125 5.50 -10.76 3.60
CA ALA A 125 4.53 -11.18 4.62
C ALA A 125 3.21 -11.66 3.99
N THR A 126 2.74 -10.94 2.98
CA THR A 126 1.51 -11.25 2.25
C THR A 126 1.65 -12.55 1.47
N ARG A 127 2.80 -12.74 0.82
CA ARG A 127 3.16 -14.01 0.17
C ARG A 127 3.18 -15.15 1.18
N LYS A 128 3.80 -14.97 2.36
CA LYS A 128 3.88 -16.01 3.40
C LYS A 128 2.50 -16.35 3.98
N LEU A 129 1.60 -15.39 4.09
CA LEU A 129 0.20 -15.63 4.46
C LEU A 129 -0.54 -16.47 3.40
N ALA A 130 -0.38 -16.17 2.11
CA ALA A 130 -0.96 -16.99 1.05
C ALA A 130 -0.37 -18.41 1.01
N GLU A 131 0.94 -18.54 1.21
CA GLU A 131 1.64 -19.83 1.35
C GLU A 131 1.06 -20.65 2.50
N ARG A 132 0.92 -20.06 3.70
CA ARG A 132 0.36 -20.72 4.87
C ARG A 132 -1.11 -21.06 4.71
N ALA A 133 -1.91 -20.16 4.14
CA ALA A 133 -3.32 -20.40 3.88
C ALA A 133 -3.50 -21.68 3.04
N PHE A 134 -2.67 -21.87 2.01
CA PHE A 134 -2.71 -23.08 1.18
C PHE A 134 -2.07 -24.30 1.88
N GLN A 135 -0.82 -24.21 2.33
CA GLN A 135 -0.03 -25.36 2.77
C GLN A 135 -0.33 -25.83 4.19
N VAL A 136 -0.65 -24.91 5.10
CA VAL A 136 -0.91 -25.22 6.52
C VAL A 136 -2.40 -25.40 6.76
N PHE A 137 -3.23 -24.54 6.16
CA PHE A 137 -4.68 -24.52 6.42
C PHE A 137 -5.54 -25.09 5.28
N GLY A 138 -4.94 -25.54 4.17
CA GLY A 138 -5.67 -26.22 3.09
C GLY A 138 -6.61 -25.33 2.27
N GLU A 139 -6.47 -24.00 2.32
CA GLU A 139 -7.31 -23.08 1.56
C GLU A 139 -6.91 -23.06 0.07
N ALA A 140 -7.44 -23.99 -0.72
CA ALA A 140 -7.11 -24.21 -2.14
C ALA A 140 -7.18 -22.94 -3.03
N ARG A 141 -8.06 -22.00 -2.69
CA ARG A 141 -8.17 -20.69 -3.40
C ARG A 141 -6.87 -19.89 -3.41
N TYR A 142 -5.94 -20.14 -2.48
CA TYR A 142 -4.64 -19.46 -2.43
C TYR A 142 -3.54 -20.20 -3.20
N GLU A 143 -3.79 -21.34 -3.85
CA GLU A 143 -2.76 -22.16 -4.52
C GLU A 143 -1.85 -21.34 -5.46
N ARG A 144 -2.44 -20.55 -6.38
CA ARG A 144 -1.66 -19.70 -7.30
C ARG A 144 -0.91 -18.59 -6.57
N LEU A 145 -1.54 -17.99 -5.55
CA LEU A 145 -0.93 -16.93 -4.75
C LEU A 145 0.17 -17.45 -3.81
N ALA A 146 0.14 -18.71 -3.40
CA ALA A 146 1.18 -19.32 -2.57
C ALA A 146 2.54 -19.34 -3.31
N ALA A 147 2.52 -19.50 -4.64
CA ALA A 147 3.70 -19.51 -5.49
C ALA A 147 4.12 -18.11 -6.00
N ILE A 148 3.41 -17.04 -5.63
CA ILE A 148 3.66 -15.71 -6.20
C ILE A 148 5.03 -15.13 -5.83
N SER A 149 5.72 -14.57 -6.81
CA SER A 149 6.93 -13.78 -6.54
C SER A 149 6.56 -12.41 -5.98
N ASN A 150 7.44 -11.81 -5.15
CA ASN A 150 7.22 -10.46 -4.65
C ASN A 150 7.05 -9.43 -5.79
N GLY A 151 7.81 -9.58 -6.89
CA GLY A 151 7.67 -8.73 -8.07
C GLY A 151 6.29 -8.81 -8.71
N HIS A 152 5.77 -10.03 -8.91
CA HIS A 152 4.41 -10.21 -9.44
C HIS A 152 3.34 -9.72 -8.46
N LEU A 153 3.52 -9.93 -7.16
CA LEU A 153 2.61 -9.41 -6.13
C LEU A 153 2.50 -7.88 -6.21
N TYR A 154 3.62 -7.17 -6.32
CA TYR A 154 3.59 -5.72 -6.49
C TYR A 154 3.02 -5.28 -7.84
N ASN A 155 3.19 -6.07 -8.91
CA ASN A 155 2.53 -5.81 -10.19
C ASN A 155 1.01 -5.95 -10.07
N LEU A 156 0.51 -6.98 -9.37
CA LEU A 156 -0.92 -7.14 -9.09
C LEU A 156 -1.44 -5.97 -8.24
N ARG A 157 -0.71 -5.54 -7.20
CA ARG A 157 -1.08 -4.36 -6.39
C ARG A 157 -1.14 -3.05 -7.18
N LYS A 158 -0.39 -2.93 -8.28
CA LYS A 158 -0.42 -1.78 -9.19
C LYS A 158 -1.53 -1.87 -10.24
N SER A 159 -2.17 -3.03 -10.39
CA SER A 159 -3.24 -3.20 -11.37
C SER A 159 -4.46 -2.34 -11.01
N THR A 160 -5.17 -1.88 -12.04
CA THR A 160 -6.39 -1.10 -11.86
C THR A 160 -7.48 -1.89 -11.14
N GLY A 161 -7.58 -3.19 -11.39
CA GLY A 161 -8.51 -4.10 -10.70
C GLY A 161 -8.25 -4.12 -9.19
N TYR A 162 -7.00 -4.32 -8.78
CA TYR A 162 -6.63 -4.28 -7.36
C TYR A 162 -6.88 -2.90 -6.72
N GLN A 163 -6.44 -1.83 -7.38
CA GLN A 163 -6.54 -0.47 -6.83
C GLN A 163 -7.98 -0.05 -6.56
N ARG A 164 -8.91 -0.41 -7.47
CA ARG A 164 -10.34 -0.17 -7.29
C ARG A 164 -10.89 -0.85 -6.04
N LEU A 165 -10.44 -2.07 -5.75
CA LEU A 165 -10.86 -2.83 -4.57
C LEU A 165 -10.23 -2.31 -3.27
N ARG A 166 -9.00 -1.75 -3.32
CA ARG A 166 -8.18 -1.50 -2.12
C ARG A 166 -8.42 -0.15 -1.43
N THR A 167 -9.03 0.84 -2.08
CA THR A 167 -9.12 2.23 -1.59
C THR A 167 -9.49 2.32 -0.09
N VAL A 168 -8.50 2.60 0.76
CA VAL A 168 -8.65 2.92 2.19
C VAL A 168 -7.72 4.09 2.49
N GLN A 169 -8.27 5.19 3.02
CA GLN A 169 -7.53 6.31 3.58
C GLN A 169 -7.40 6.14 5.09
N ASP A 170 -6.20 6.36 5.65
CA ASP A 170 -6.00 6.59 7.08
C ASP A 170 -5.03 7.77 7.28
N LYS A 171 -5.29 8.61 8.30
CA LYS A 171 -4.45 9.75 8.71
C LYS A 171 -3.93 9.53 10.14
N THR A 172 -2.68 9.91 10.44
CA THR A 172 -2.10 9.88 11.80
C THR A 172 -1.28 11.15 12.10
N ARG A 173 -1.31 11.66 13.36
CA ARG A 173 -0.40 12.72 13.86
C ARG A 173 -0.07 12.61 15.37
N PRO A 174 1.17 12.94 15.83
CA PRO A 174 1.59 12.83 17.26
C PRO A 174 2.05 14.16 17.93
N LEU A 175 2.00 14.29 19.28
CA LEU A 175 3.12 14.69 20.20
C LEU A 175 2.75 14.84 21.73
N ARG A 176 3.76 15.11 22.61
CA ARG A 176 3.94 14.78 24.06
C ARG A 176 3.91 15.95 25.09
N ASN A 177 3.58 15.70 26.38
CA ASN A 177 4.40 15.94 27.63
C ASN A 177 3.65 15.70 28.98
N ALA A 178 4.34 15.77 30.14
CA ALA A 178 4.15 14.94 31.35
C ALA A 178 3.62 15.61 32.67
N ILE A 179 2.86 14.85 33.49
CA ILE A 179 2.44 15.16 34.89
C ILE A 179 2.73 13.95 35.81
N GLY A 180 3.09 14.22 37.07
CA GLY A 180 3.28 13.24 38.15
C GLY A 180 4.70 12.68 38.24
N GLU A 181 5.11 12.18 39.41
CA GLU A 181 6.41 11.53 39.56
C GLU A 181 6.42 10.23 38.72
N ARG A 182 6.81 10.37 37.47
CA ARG A 182 6.87 9.32 36.46
C ARG A 182 8.06 8.42 36.75
N ARG A 183 7.83 7.37 37.54
CA ARG A 183 8.74 6.23 37.53
C ARG A 183 8.34 5.32 36.37
N LYS A 184 9.25 5.22 35.40
CA LYS A 184 9.13 4.23 34.33
C LYS A 184 8.99 2.85 34.99
N PRO A 185 7.95 2.07 34.65
CA PRO A 185 7.88 0.66 35.00
C PRO A 185 9.20 -0.03 34.65
N ARG A 186 9.69 -0.95 35.50
CA ARG A 186 10.86 -1.79 35.18
C ARG A 186 10.38 -3.19 34.83
N PRO A 187 9.82 -3.41 33.61
CA PRO A 187 9.14 -4.65 33.27
C PRO A 187 10.06 -5.87 33.21
N GLY A 188 11.39 -5.69 33.15
CA GLY A 188 12.33 -6.80 32.99
C GLY A 188 12.07 -7.65 31.74
N GLY A 189 11.49 -7.04 30.68
CA GLY A 189 11.11 -7.72 29.44
C GLY A 189 9.76 -8.45 29.48
N ARG A 190 8.97 -8.29 30.55
CA ARG A 190 7.66 -8.92 30.69
C ARG A 190 6.52 -7.93 30.38
N PRO A 191 5.51 -8.32 29.58
CA PRO A 191 4.26 -7.57 29.44
C PRO A 191 3.54 -7.38 30.78
N ASP A 192 2.43 -6.64 30.76
CA ASP A 192 1.52 -6.34 31.88
C ASP A 192 2.02 -5.22 32.81
N TRP A 193 2.90 -4.38 32.30
CA TRP A 193 3.35 -3.16 32.99
C TRP A 193 2.80 -1.95 32.25
N LEU A 194 1.70 -1.42 32.80
CA LEU A 194 0.94 -0.34 32.18
C LEU A 194 1.47 1.03 32.60
N ARG A 195 1.64 1.91 31.62
CA ARG A 195 1.74 3.35 31.80
C ARG A 195 0.39 3.97 31.51
N VAL A 196 -0.21 4.62 32.51
CA VAL A 196 -1.53 5.27 32.40
C VAL A 196 -1.36 6.78 32.55
N ASP A 197 -1.90 7.54 31.61
CA ASP A 197 -1.86 9.01 31.56
C ASP A 197 -3.28 9.57 31.38
N SER A 198 -3.60 10.70 32.02
CA SER A 198 -4.84 11.45 31.83
C SER A 198 -4.57 12.84 31.23
N VAL A 199 -5.32 13.25 30.21
CA VAL A 199 -5.12 14.50 29.46
C VAL A 199 -6.42 15.29 29.34
N HIS A 200 -6.50 16.46 29.97
CA HIS A 200 -7.64 17.39 29.84
C HIS A 200 -7.64 18.10 28.48
N GLN A 201 -8.79 18.23 27.82
CA GLN A 201 -8.92 18.83 26.48
C GLN A 201 -9.15 20.35 26.48
N GLY A 202 -9.29 20.98 27.65
CA GLY A 202 -9.54 22.42 27.78
C GLY A 202 -11.02 22.78 27.77
N ASP A 203 -11.34 23.95 28.34
CA ASP A 203 -12.73 24.43 28.50
C ASP A 203 -13.15 25.23 27.26
N LEU A 204 -14.43 25.15 26.86
CA LEU A 204 -15.00 25.91 25.75
C LEU A 204 -16.16 26.77 26.27
N ASP A 205 -16.07 28.09 26.10
CA ASP A 205 -17.10 29.06 26.51
C ASP A 205 -17.57 28.90 27.98
N GLY A 206 -16.66 28.53 28.88
CA GLY A 206 -16.96 28.31 30.31
C GLY A 206 -17.47 26.92 30.67
N ILE A 207 -17.62 26.03 29.68
CA ILE A 207 -17.99 24.61 29.86
C ILE A 207 -16.71 23.78 30.02
N LYS A 208 -16.63 22.98 31.09
CA LYS A 208 -15.45 22.15 31.37
C LYS A 208 -15.18 21.11 30.28
N GLY A 209 -13.93 21.01 29.87
CA GLY A 209 -13.45 20.02 28.91
C GLY A 209 -13.48 18.58 29.41
N LEU A 210 -13.54 17.64 28.47
CA LEU A 210 -13.36 16.21 28.74
C LEU A 210 -11.89 15.88 29.03
N TYR A 211 -11.67 14.77 29.73
CA TYR A 211 -10.38 14.15 29.97
C TYR A 211 -10.23 12.89 29.11
N LEU A 212 -9.11 12.77 28.38
CA LEU A 212 -8.72 11.53 27.72
C LEU A 212 -7.84 10.71 28.66
N ILE A 213 -8.22 9.47 28.94
CA ILE A 213 -7.42 8.49 29.67
C ILE A 213 -6.73 7.58 28.65
N ASN A 214 -5.43 7.37 28.82
CA ASN A 214 -4.58 6.63 27.91
C ASN A 214 -3.75 5.59 28.70
N ALA A 215 -3.89 4.31 28.39
CA ALA A 215 -3.15 3.22 29.02
C ALA A 215 -2.32 2.46 27.98
N VAL A 216 -1.03 2.29 28.23
CA VAL A 216 -0.07 1.65 27.31
C VAL A 216 0.74 0.58 28.03
N ASP A 217 0.83 -0.63 27.47
CA ASP A 217 1.76 -1.65 27.96
C ASP A 217 3.19 -1.38 27.47
N GLU A 218 4.15 -1.34 28.40
CA GLU A 218 5.53 -0.90 28.12
C GLU A 218 6.34 -1.88 27.26
N VAL A 219 5.95 -3.15 27.13
CA VAL A 219 6.66 -4.14 26.32
C VAL A 219 6.00 -4.33 24.96
N THR A 220 4.69 -4.54 24.94
CA THR A 220 3.91 -4.80 23.74
C THR A 220 3.53 -3.53 22.97
N GLN A 221 3.63 -2.36 23.62
CA GLN A 221 3.22 -1.05 23.08
C GLN A 221 1.73 -0.98 22.70
N PHE A 222 0.92 -1.92 23.20
CA PHE A 222 -0.53 -1.88 23.03
C PHE A 222 -1.10 -0.67 23.79
N GLN A 223 -2.02 0.07 23.16
CA GLN A 223 -2.56 1.32 23.67
C GLN A 223 -4.09 1.30 23.70
N PHE A 224 -4.67 1.71 24.83
CA PHE A 224 -6.09 1.92 25.05
C PHE A 224 -6.34 3.40 25.38
N VAL A 225 -7.29 4.05 24.68
CA VAL A 225 -7.64 5.46 24.89
C VAL A 225 -9.15 5.63 24.98
N CYS A 226 -9.61 6.47 25.90
CA CYS A 226 -11.03 6.73 26.17
C CYS A 226 -11.23 8.13 26.75
N ALA A 227 -12.41 8.72 26.54
CA ALA A 227 -12.76 10.04 27.09
C ALA A 227 -13.69 9.90 28.31
N VAL A 228 -13.52 10.76 29.31
CA VAL A 228 -14.42 10.92 30.46
C VAL A 228 -14.69 12.39 30.69
N GLU A 229 -15.91 12.73 31.12
CA GLU A 229 -16.30 14.12 31.38
C GLU A 229 -15.52 14.74 32.54
N ARG A 230 -15.20 13.94 33.58
CA ARG A 230 -14.48 14.39 34.78
C ARG A 230 -13.59 13.28 35.32
N ILE A 231 -12.49 13.65 35.98
CA ILE A 231 -11.68 12.70 36.76
C ILE A 231 -12.32 12.56 38.14
N SER A 232 -13.32 11.69 38.24
CA SER A 232 -13.81 11.16 39.52
C SER A 232 -14.21 9.70 39.36
N GLU A 233 -14.27 8.98 40.48
CA GLU A 233 -14.51 7.55 40.52
C GLU A 233 -15.75 7.12 39.70
N ARG A 234 -16.85 7.86 39.85
CA ARG A 234 -18.10 7.67 39.08
C ARG A 234 -17.89 7.65 37.56
N PHE A 235 -17.06 8.54 37.03
CA PHE A 235 -16.85 8.67 35.58
C PHE A 235 -15.74 7.74 35.08
N LEU A 236 -14.81 7.34 35.95
CA LEU A 236 -13.71 6.45 35.61
C LEU A 236 -14.10 4.97 35.70
N LEU A 237 -14.94 4.57 36.65
CA LEU A 237 -15.31 3.16 36.89
C LEU A 237 -15.77 2.40 35.63
N PRO A 238 -16.73 2.92 34.84
CA PRO A 238 -17.19 2.23 33.63
C PRO A 238 -16.07 2.06 32.60
N ILE A 239 -15.17 3.05 32.54
CA ILE A 239 -14.05 3.08 31.60
C ILE A 239 -12.91 2.16 32.04
N LEU A 240 -12.65 2.06 33.35
CA LEU A 240 -11.69 1.12 33.91
C LEU A 240 -12.13 -0.33 33.70
N GLU A 241 -13.43 -0.62 33.83
CA GLU A 241 -13.99 -1.92 33.47
C GLU A 241 -13.78 -2.24 31.98
N HIS A 242 -14.06 -1.26 31.11
CA HIS A 242 -13.80 -1.39 29.68
C HIS A 242 -12.32 -1.55 29.36
N LEU A 243 -11.42 -0.86 30.05
CA LEU A 243 -9.97 -0.98 29.89
C LEU A 243 -9.51 -2.41 30.21
N ILE A 244 -9.96 -2.96 31.34
CA ILE A 244 -9.65 -4.33 31.76
C ILE A 244 -10.15 -5.35 30.73
N GLN A 245 -11.32 -5.12 30.14
CA GLN A 245 -11.90 -5.98 29.10
C GLN A 245 -11.32 -5.75 27.69
N ALA A 246 -10.83 -4.55 27.41
CA ALA A 246 -10.35 -4.13 26.08
C ALA A 246 -8.89 -4.45 25.83
N PHE A 247 -8.09 -4.73 26.88
CA PHE A 247 -6.75 -5.26 26.70
C PHE A 247 -6.81 -6.64 26.03
N PRO A 248 -6.35 -6.77 24.77
CA PRO A 248 -6.73 -7.89 23.90
C PRO A 248 -5.77 -9.08 24.09
N PHE A 249 -5.48 -9.43 25.34
CA PHE A 249 -4.62 -10.57 25.66
C PHE A 249 -5.21 -11.89 25.13
N THR A 250 -6.52 -11.95 24.87
CA THR A 250 -7.24 -13.14 24.38
C THR A 250 -7.38 -13.22 22.86
N VAL A 251 -7.23 -12.13 22.10
CA VAL A 251 -7.42 -12.13 20.62
C VAL A 251 -6.20 -11.59 19.86
N LEU A 252 -5.64 -10.45 20.28
CA LEU A 252 -4.48 -9.85 19.61
C LEU A 252 -3.20 -10.64 19.88
N SER A 253 -2.95 -11.02 21.14
CA SER A 253 -1.74 -11.78 21.48
C SER A 253 -1.71 -13.15 20.76
N PRO A 254 -2.81 -13.94 20.73
CA PRO A 254 -2.85 -15.14 19.91
C PRO A 254 -2.66 -14.86 18.41
N TYR A 255 -3.30 -13.83 17.86
CA TYR A 255 -3.10 -13.48 16.44
C TYR A 255 -1.63 -13.14 16.13
N LEU A 256 -0.99 -12.31 16.95
CA LEU A 256 0.41 -11.94 16.72
C LEU A 256 1.36 -13.12 16.85
N ASN A 257 1.13 -14.00 17.83
CA ASN A 257 2.05 -15.09 18.14
C ASN A 257 1.88 -16.30 17.23
N PHE A 258 0.65 -16.63 16.82
CA PHE A 258 0.35 -17.84 16.06
C PHE A 258 0.01 -17.61 14.58
N HIS A 259 -0.34 -16.37 14.20
CA HIS A 259 -0.92 -16.10 12.87
C HIS A 259 -0.28 -14.95 12.09
N ARG A 260 0.66 -14.20 12.68
CA ARG A 260 1.34 -13.10 12.00
C ARG A 260 2.78 -13.46 11.62
N PRO A 261 3.08 -13.73 10.33
CA PRO A 261 4.43 -13.99 9.90
C PRO A 261 5.34 -12.77 10.05
N CYS A 262 6.56 -12.99 10.54
CA CYS A 262 7.58 -11.97 10.72
C CYS A 262 8.96 -12.47 10.27
N PHE A 263 9.84 -11.53 9.97
CA PHE A 263 11.21 -11.82 9.58
C PHE A 263 12.08 -12.06 10.81
N PHE A 264 12.85 -13.15 10.79
CA PHE A 264 13.90 -13.40 11.77
C PHE A 264 15.28 -13.24 11.12
N PRO A 265 16.20 -12.47 11.74
CA PRO A 265 17.52 -12.26 11.19
C PRO A 265 18.40 -13.51 11.36
N GLU A 266 19.19 -13.80 10.34
CA GLU A 266 20.38 -14.64 10.46
C GLU A 266 21.61 -13.76 10.62
N GLU A 267 22.50 -14.14 11.51
CA GLU A 267 23.76 -13.45 11.72
C GLU A 267 24.87 -14.07 10.86
N TYR A 268 25.68 -13.22 10.23
CA TYR A 268 26.84 -13.65 9.44
C TYR A 268 27.98 -12.65 9.58
N LEU A 269 29.21 -13.11 9.40
CA LEU A 269 30.39 -12.23 9.36
C LEU A 269 30.59 -11.71 7.93
N ASP A 270 30.75 -10.39 7.79
CA ASP A 270 31.16 -9.82 6.51
C ASP A 270 32.64 -10.08 6.20
N ALA A 271 33.09 -9.76 4.99
CA ALA A 271 34.48 -9.93 4.56
C ALA A 271 35.51 -9.17 5.43
N LYS A 272 35.06 -8.28 6.32
CA LYS A 272 35.87 -7.52 7.27
C LYS A 272 35.72 -8.03 8.71
N GLY A 273 35.11 -9.20 8.91
CA GLY A 273 34.89 -9.82 10.22
C GLY A 273 33.82 -9.14 11.07
N ARG A 274 32.97 -8.26 10.52
CA ARG A 274 31.90 -7.60 11.28
C ARG A 274 30.63 -8.43 11.26
N LEU A 275 29.99 -8.55 12.41
CA LEU A 275 28.68 -9.19 12.54
C LEU A 275 27.60 -8.37 11.81
N ARG A 276 26.91 -9.00 10.85
CA ARG A 276 25.81 -8.44 10.06
C ARG A 276 24.57 -9.32 10.20
N LYS A 277 23.41 -8.73 9.92
CA LYS A 277 22.11 -9.42 9.93
C LYS A 277 21.55 -9.48 8.52
N ARG A 278 21.06 -10.65 8.11
CA ARG A 278 20.34 -10.87 6.85
C ARG A 278 18.95 -11.40 7.14
N TYR A 279 17.95 -10.86 6.46
CA TYR A 279 16.55 -11.29 6.59
C TYR A 279 16.17 -12.09 5.34
N ARG A 280 16.19 -13.42 5.47
CA ARG A 280 15.84 -14.34 4.39
C ARG A 280 14.34 -14.62 4.40
N TYR A 281 13.77 -14.87 3.22
CA TYR A 281 12.35 -15.21 3.12
C TYR A 281 12.07 -16.58 3.73
N GLU A 282 13.00 -17.51 3.58
CA GLU A 282 12.97 -18.87 4.12
C GLU A 282 12.90 -18.87 5.65
N ALA A 283 13.47 -17.84 6.30
CA ALA A 283 13.43 -17.64 7.74
C ALA A 283 12.16 -16.91 8.23
N MET A 284 11.22 -16.58 7.33
CA MET A 284 9.96 -15.94 7.70
C MET A 284 8.99 -16.99 8.27
N MET A 285 8.50 -16.75 9.48
CA MET A 285 7.61 -17.66 10.20
C MET A 285 6.80 -16.89 11.24
N THR A 286 5.84 -17.54 11.90
CA THR A 286 5.17 -16.91 13.06
C THR A 286 6.10 -16.95 14.28
N PRO A 287 5.90 -16.08 15.28
CA PRO A 287 6.68 -16.15 16.53
C PRO A 287 6.65 -17.52 17.20
N TYR A 288 5.48 -18.18 17.20
CA TYR A 288 5.34 -19.54 17.71
C TYR A 288 6.17 -20.55 16.91
N ASP A 289 6.05 -20.54 15.59
CA ASP A 289 6.83 -21.43 14.72
C ASP A 289 8.34 -21.21 14.92
N LYS A 290 8.75 -19.95 15.15
CA LYS A 290 10.15 -19.62 15.46
C LYS A 290 10.60 -20.19 16.78
N LEU A 291 9.82 -20.03 17.84
CA LEU A 291 10.14 -20.62 19.13
C LEU A 291 10.29 -22.14 18.99
N LYS A 292 9.34 -22.78 18.31
CA LYS A 292 9.34 -24.24 18.07
C LYS A 292 10.54 -24.70 17.24
N SER A 293 11.09 -23.85 16.37
CA SER A 293 12.26 -24.17 15.54
C SER A 293 13.60 -24.11 16.29
N LEU A 294 13.64 -23.64 17.53
CA LEU A 294 14.90 -23.49 18.28
C LEU A 294 15.29 -24.82 18.97
N PRO A 295 16.60 -25.09 19.13
CA PRO A 295 17.05 -26.22 19.96
C PRO A 295 16.60 -26.00 21.41
N ASP A 296 16.22 -27.08 22.08
CA ASP A 296 15.79 -27.10 23.48
C ASP A 296 14.68 -26.09 23.82
N ALA A 297 13.82 -25.77 22.86
CA ALA A 297 12.81 -24.72 23.01
C ALA A 297 11.80 -24.98 24.14
N SER A 298 11.62 -26.24 24.53
CA SER A 298 10.72 -26.65 25.62
C SER A 298 11.10 -26.04 26.95
N GLN A 299 12.38 -25.71 27.17
CA GLN A 299 12.85 -25.08 28.41
C GLN A 299 12.28 -23.66 28.61
N PHE A 300 11.85 -23.00 27.53
CA PHE A 300 11.29 -21.65 27.57
C PHE A 300 9.77 -21.66 27.79
N LEU A 301 9.14 -22.84 27.81
CA LEU A 301 7.71 -22.96 28.10
C LEU A 301 7.45 -22.78 29.60
N ARG A 302 6.26 -22.27 29.92
CA ARG A 302 5.81 -22.20 31.31
C ARG A 302 5.65 -23.61 31.87
N PRO A 303 5.90 -23.83 33.18
CA PRO A 303 5.64 -25.12 33.81
C PRO A 303 4.23 -25.61 33.51
N GLY A 304 4.10 -26.87 33.08
CA GLY A 304 2.83 -27.50 32.73
C GLY A 304 2.30 -27.22 31.32
N ILE A 305 2.95 -26.36 30.53
CA ILE A 305 2.59 -26.12 29.12
C ILE A 305 3.48 -26.94 28.20
N ARG A 306 2.87 -27.67 27.27
CA ARG A 306 3.58 -28.46 26.25
C ARG A 306 3.37 -27.85 24.86
N PHE A 307 4.29 -28.14 23.95
CA PHE A 307 4.14 -27.72 22.55
C PHE A 307 2.84 -28.24 21.92
N ALA A 308 2.37 -29.43 22.29
CA ALA A 308 1.09 -29.97 21.81
C ALA A 308 -0.11 -29.07 22.16
N ASP A 309 -0.09 -28.45 23.35
CA ASP A 309 -1.16 -27.56 23.79
C ASP A 309 -1.14 -26.24 22.97
N LEU A 310 0.07 -25.76 22.65
CA LEU A 310 0.28 -24.59 21.79
C LEU A 310 0.00 -24.89 20.31
N ASP A 311 0.26 -26.12 19.83
CA ASP A 311 -0.09 -26.58 18.49
C ASP A 311 -1.59 -26.58 18.30
N ALA A 312 -2.34 -27.11 19.28
CA ALA A 312 -3.80 -27.08 19.28
C ALA A 312 -4.32 -25.63 19.24
N GLN A 313 -3.65 -24.70 19.94
CA GLN A 313 -3.99 -23.28 19.88
C GLN A 313 -3.69 -22.66 18.51
N ALA A 314 -2.53 -22.95 17.92
CA ALA A 314 -2.11 -22.39 16.64
C ALA A 314 -2.97 -22.89 15.46
N HIS A 315 -3.44 -24.14 15.52
CA HIS A 315 -4.28 -24.73 14.48
C HIS A 315 -5.78 -24.58 14.74
N ARG A 316 -6.17 -23.90 15.84
CA ARG A 316 -7.58 -23.68 16.18
C ARG A 316 -8.32 -22.85 15.14
N PHE A 317 -7.62 -21.93 14.48
CA PHE A 317 -8.15 -21.04 13.44
C PHE A 317 -7.15 -20.94 12.30
N SER A 318 -7.62 -20.70 11.08
CA SER A 318 -6.71 -20.27 10.01
C SER A 318 -6.18 -18.85 10.28
N ASP A 319 -5.05 -18.49 9.66
CA ASP A 319 -4.51 -17.12 9.78
C ASP A 319 -5.56 -16.05 9.38
N ASN A 320 -6.34 -16.34 8.33
CA ASN A 320 -7.40 -15.48 7.85
C ASN A 320 -8.56 -15.39 8.86
N GLU A 321 -8.96 -16.51 9.47
CA GLU A 321 -9.99 -16.53 10.50
C GLU A 321 -9.56 -15.76 11.75
N ALA A 322 -8.32 -15.95 12.20
CA ALA A 322 -7.76 -15.22 13.33
C ALA A 322 -7.71 -13.71 13.04
N ALA A 323 -7.35 -13.30 11.83
CA ALA A 323 -7.39 -11.90 11.39
C ALA A 323 -8.83 -11.34 11.36
N ARG A 324 -9.82 -12.12 10.91
CA ARG A 324 -11.24 -11.69 10.95
C ARG A 324 -11.71 -11.49 12.38
N ARG A 325 -11.36 -12.39 13.29
CA ARG A 325 -11.68 -12.27 14.73
C ARG A 325 -11.02 -11.04 15.35
N LEU A 326 -9.75 -10.78 15.02
CA LEU A 326 -9.06 -9.57 15.45
C LEU A 326 -9.75 -8.30 14.94
N ASN A 327 -10.09 -8.25 13.65
CA ASN A 327 -10.77 -7.09 13.06
C ASN A 327 -12.17 -6.90 13.66
N ALA A 328 -12.92 -7.97 13.89
CA ALA A 328 -14.23 -7.90 14.55
C ALA A 328 -14.12 -7.39 15.99
N ALA A 329 -13.12 -7.86 16.75
CA ALA A 329 -12.84 -7.38 18.10
C ALA A 329 -12.47 -5.89 18.09
N ARG A 330 -11.61 -5.49 17.14
CA ARG A 330 -11.22 -4.09 16.91
C ARG A 330 -12.43 -3.22 16.55
N ASP A 331 -13.29 -3.67 15.64
CA ASP A 331 -14.48 -2.93 15.22
C ASP A 331 -15.52 -2.83 16.34
N LYS A 332 -15.65 -3.86 17.18
CA LYS A 332 -16.48 -3.82 18.39
C LYS A 332 -15.94 -2.78 19.36
N LEU A 333 -14.63 -2.78 19.62
CA LEU A 333 -13.97 -1.79 20.46
C LEU A 333 -14.21 -0.37 19.94
N PHE A 334 -13.98 -0.12 18.65
CA PHE A 334 -14.26 1.18 18.03
C PHE A 334 -15.74 1.57 18.13
N ARG A 335 -16.68 0.64 17.91
CA ARG A 335 -18.11 0.90 18.07
C ARG A 335 -18.48 1.23 19.51
N THR A 336 -17.89 0.58 20.50
CA THR A 336 -18.14 0.88 21.91
C THR A 336 -17.62 2.27 22.28
N ILE A 337 -16.42 2.62 21.83
CA ILE A 337 -15.85 3.96 22.00
C ILE A 337 -16.72 5.03 21.31
N ASN A 338 -17.21 4.75 20.10
CA ASN A 338 -18.01 5.70 19.31
C ASN A 338 -19.49 5.76 19.72
N LYS A 339 -20.09 4.68 20.24
CA LYS A 339 -21.45 4.71 20.82
C LYS A 339 -21.49 5.49 22.14
N ALA A 340 -20.40 5.47 22.91
CA ALA A 340 -20.27 6.32 24.09
C ALA A 340 -20.20 7.83 23.74
N LEU A 341 -20.11 8.20 22.46
CA LEU A 341 -20.08 9.58 21.96
C LEU A 341 -21.43 10.11 21.44
N THR A 342 -22.57 9.42 21.65
CA THR A 342 -23.91 10.04 21.54
C THR A 342 -24.95 9.21 22.30
N PRO A 343 -25.72 9.83 23.21
CA PRO A 343 -26.84 10.66 22.75
C PRO A 343 -26.90 12.02 23.44
N VAL A 344 -26.97 13.09 22.64
CA VAL A 344 -27.60 14.34 23.07
C VAL A 344 -28.67 14.63 22.03
N ALA A 345 -29.92 14.61 22.48
CA ALA A 345 -31.07 15.10 21.73
C ALA A 345 -31.01 16.63 21.63
#